data_AF-A0A969XX48-F1
#
_entry.id   AF-A0A969XX48-F1
#
_cell.length_a   1.000
_cell.length_b   1.000
_cell.length_c   1.000
_cell.angle_alpha   90.00
_cell.angle_beta   90.00
_cell.angle_gamma   90.00
#
_symmetry.space_group_name_H-M   'P 1'
#
loop_
_entity.id
_entity.type
_entity.pdbx_description
1 polymer ?
#
loop_
_entity_poly.entity_id
_entity_poly.type
_entity_poly.pdbx_seq_one_letter_code
_entity_poly.pdbx_strand_id
1 'polypeptide(L)'
;MKRSGFTLVEILIVVIILGILAAIVVPQFTDASNEARMSSIQSDLQTVRSQIELYKAQHKDVDPWTNGGGTSAGFWTQMTEKTDADGNTGLATSVLGPYLGQIPANPWGPADNEDTVSVTDGDAGAAWYWDAATGRFEAIGTVDLNGDGDTLDDNEDLSQL
;
A
#
# COMPACT_ATOMS: atom_id res chain seq x y z
N MET A 1 -37.50 5.15 51.02
CA MET A 1 -36.55 4.48 50.12
C MET A 1 -35.22 5.22 50.20
N LYS A 2 -34.16 4.62 50.76
CA LYS A 2 -32.83 5.26 50.84
C LYS A 2 -32.18 5.18 49.46
N ARG A 3 -31.96 6.33 48.82
CA ARG A 3 -31.14 6.41 47.61
C ARG A 3 -29.67 6.36 48.04
N SER A 4 -28.96 5.28 47.72
CA SER A 4 -27.49 5.28 47.76
C SER A 4 -27.01 6.18 46.62
N GLY A 5 -26.38 7.31 46.97
CA GLY A 5 -25.67 8.15 46.02
C GLY A 5 -24.26 7.63 45.82
N PHE A 6 -23.77 7.64 44.58
CA PHE A 6 -22.36 7.45 44.28
C PHE A 6 -21.52 8.50 45.01
N THR A 7 -20.39 8.08 45.59
CA THR A 7 -19.47 9.01 46.21
C THR A 7 -18.58 9.65 45.15
N LEU A 8 -18.22 10.93 45.33
CA LEU A 8 -17.28 11.63 44.43
C LEU A 8 -15.92 10.91 44.36
N VAL A 9 -15.49 10.33 45.47
CA VAL A 9 -14.21 9.59 45.57
C VAL A 9 -14.23 8.34 44.70
N GLU A 10 -15.37 7.66 44.61
CA GLU A 10 -15.53 6.44 43.82
C GLU A 10 -15.47 6.72 42.31
N ILE A 11 -16.01 7.85 41.87
CA ILE A 11 -15.84 8.29 40.47
C ILE A 11 -14.41 8.78 40.23
N LEU A 12 -13.77 9.45 41.20
CA LEU A 12 -12.41 9.96 41.07
C LEU A 12 -11.38 8.83 40.85
N ILE A 13 -11.43 7.75 41.64
CA ILE A 13 -10.50 6.64 41.48
C ILE A 13 -10.69 5.92 40.14
N VAL A 14 -11.94 5.80 39.67
CA VAL A 14 -12.25 5.15 38.39
C VAL A 14 -11.67 5.94 37.22
N VAL A 15 -11.84 7.27 37.18
CA VAL A 15 -11.28 8.06 36.08
C VAL A 15 -9.74 8.10 36.09
N ILE A 16 -9.11 8.01 37.27
CA ILE A 16 -7.65 7.89 37.38
C ILE A 16 -7.17 6.57 36.78
N ILE A 17 -7.81 5.45 37.15
CA ILE A 17 -7.45 4.13 36.61
C ILE A 17 -7.68 4.09 35.09
N LEU A 18 -8.81 4.61 34.61
CA LEU A 18 -9.08 4.70 33.16
C LEU A 18 -8.05 5.59 32.44
N GLY A 19 -7.60 6.68 33.06
CA GLY A 19 -6.55 7.56 32.51
C GLY A 19 -5.20 6.86 32.37
N ILE A 20 -4.77 6.09 33.38
CA ILE A 20 -3.53 5.32 33.33
C ILE A 20 -3.60 4.22 32.26
N LEU A 21 -4.72 3.51 32.18
CA LEU A 21 -4.90 2.47 31.16
C LEU A 21 -4.91 3.06 29.74
N ALA A 22 -5.60 4.17 29.52
CA ALA A 22 -5.63 4.83 28.22
C ALA A 22 -4.22 5.29 27.79
N ALA A 23 -3.41 5.82 28.70
CA ALA A 23 -2.06 6.29 28.41
C ALA A 23 -1.10 5.18 27.92
N ILE A 24 -1.30 3.93 28.34
CA ILE A 24 -0.47 2.79 27.91
C ILE A 24 -1.01 2.18 26.61
N VAL A 25 -2.35 2.05 26.50
CA VAL A 25 -2.99 1.33 25.38
C VAL A 25 -2.92 2.12 24.08
N VAL A 26 -3.08 3.45 24.13
CA VAL A 26 -3.09 4.29 22.91
C VAL A 26 -1.79 4.21 22.10
N PRO A 27 -0.58 4.43 22.66
CA PRO A 27 0.65 4.34 21.87
C PRO A 27 0.87 2.91 21.33
N GLN A 28 0.65 1.89 22.15
CA GLN A 28 0.82 0.49 21.74
C GLN A 28 -0.09 0.10 20.56
N PHE A 29 -1.34 0.58 20.55
CA PHE A 29 -2.27 0.27 19.47
C PHE A 29 -1.90 0.96 18.16
N THR A 30 -1.37 2.18 18.21
CA THR A 30 -0.87 2.91 17.03
C THR A 30 0.31 2.18 16.38
N ASP A 31 1.29 1.76 17.19
CA ASP A 31 2.48 1.05 16.68
C ASP A 31 2.10 -0.28 16.01
N ALA A 32 1.26 -1.08 16.68
CA ALA A 32 0.78 -2.35 16.12
C ALA A 32 -0.03 -2.17 14.82
N SER A 33 -0.78 -1.07 14.71
CA SER A 33 -1.53 -0.75 13.50
C SER A 33 -0.61 -0.36 12.35
N ASN A 34 0.46 0.39 12.62
CA ASN A 34 1.47 0.76 11.62
C ASN A 34 2.25 -0.46 11.14
N GLU A 35 2.67 -1.35 12.05
CA GLU A 35 3.38 -2.58 11.70
C GLU A 35 2.51 -3.53 10.86
N ALA A 36 1.21 -3.62 11.17
CA ALA A 36 0.25 -4.38 10.36
C ALA A 36 0.13 -3.84 8.93
N ARG A 37 0.11 -2.51 8.76
CA ARG A 37 0.09 -1.87 7.43
C ARG A 37 1.38 -2.16 6.66
N MET A 38 2.54 -2.12 7.33
CA MET A 38 3.84 -2.43 6.73
C MET A 38 3.92 -3.87 6.23
N SER A 39 3.51 -4.81 7.07
CA SER A 39 3.49 -6.21 6.68
C SER A 39 2.55 -6.47 5.51
N SER A 40 1.41 -5.76 5.43
CA SER A 40 0.48 -5.90 4.29
C SER A 40 1.13 -5.43 2.99
N ILE A 41 1.68 -4.21 2.98
CA ILE A 41 2.30 -3.65 1.77
C ILE A 41 3.49 -4.47 1.31
N GLN A 42 4.30 -4.97 2.24
CA GLN A 42 5.42 -5.84 1.89
C GLN A 42 4.95 -7.11 1.17
N SER A 43 3.87 -7.75 1.65
CA SER A 43 3.27 -8.91 1.01
C SER A 43 2.70 -8.57 -0.38
N ASP A 44 2.06 -7.42 -0.50
CA ASP A 44 1.47 -6.95 -1.76
C ASP A 44 2.56 -6.62 -2.79
N LEU A 45 3.64 -5.93 -2.39
CA LEU A 45 4.80 -5.64 -3.24
C LEU A 45 5.47 -6.91 -3.76
N GLN A 46 5.71 -7.89 -2.89
CA GLN A 46 6.28 -9.17 -3.29
C GLN A 46 5.37 -9.89 -4.31
N THR A 47 4.07 -9.86 -4.07
CA THR A 47 3.08 -10.42 -4.99
C THR A 47 3.15 -9.71 -6.33
N VAL A 48 3.01 -8.38 -6.38
CA VAL A 48 3.05 -7.59 -7.62
C VAL A 48 4.35 -7.81 -8.38
N ARG A 49 5.51 -7.72 -7.73
CA ARG A 49 6.82 -7.95 -8.38
C ARG A 49 6.94 -9.35 -8.98
N SER A 50 6.49 -10.39 -8.25
CA SER A 50 6.47 -11.76 -8.78
C SER A 50 5.59 -11.90 -10.02
N GLN A 51 4.46 -11.20 -10.04
CA GLN A 51 3.52 -11.20 -11.16
C GLN A 51 4.04 -10.39 -12.35
N ILE A 52 4.78 -9.30 -12.13
CA ILE A 52 5.46 -8.53 -13.18
C ILE A 52 6.53 -9.39 -13.86
N GLU A 53 7.31 -10.16 -13.09
CA GLU A 53 8.30 -11.08 -13.67
C GLU A 53 7.63 -12.20 -14.47
N LEU A 54 6.51 -12.75 -13.99
CA LEU A 54 5.71 -13.71 -14.75
C LEU A 54 5.12 -13.09 -16.03
N TYR A 55 4.64 -11.83 -15.96
CA TYR A 55 4.15 -11.09 -17.11
C TYR A 55 5.24 -10.97 -18.17
N LYS A 56 6.43 -10.49 -17.80
CA LYS A 56 7.57 -10.29 -18.71
C LYS A 56 7.96 -11.60 -19.39
N ALA A 57 8.01 -12.70 -18.64
CA ALA A 57 8.31 -14.03 -19.19
C ALA A 57 7.31 -14.48 -20.27
N GLN A 58 6.07 -13.99 -20.24
CA GLN A 58 5.03 -14.32 -21.22
C GLN A 58 4.89 -13.28 -22.35
N HIS A 59 5.51 -12.10 -22.19
CA HIS A 59 5.39 -10.96 -23.10
C HIS A 59 6.74 -10.54 -23.70
N LYS A 60 7.61 -11.50 -24.02
CA LYS A 60 8.90 -11.26 -24.70
C LYS A 60 9.83 -10.31 -23.93
N ASP A 61 9.83 -10.44 -22.60
CA ASP A 61 10.57 -9.58 -21.67
C ASP A 61 10.17 -8.09 -21.69
N VAL A 62 9.03 -7.76 -22.31
CA VAL A 62 8.45 -6.42 -22.26
C VAL A 62 7.64 -6.27 -20.98
N ASP A 63 7.87 -5.17 -20.28
CA ASP A 63 7.22 -4.88 -19.02
C ASP A 63 5.77 -4.37 -19.19
N PRO A 64 4.93 -4.47 -18.13
CA PRO A 64 3.53 -4.03 -18.19
C PRO A 64 3.36 -2.52 -18.43
N TRP A 65 4.34 -1.69 -18.05
CA TRP A 65 4.25 -0.23 -18.26
C TRP A 65 4.37 0.09 -19.75
N THR A 66 5.34 -0.53 -20.42
CA THR A 66 5.56 -0.36 -21.87
C THR A 66 4.35 -0.87 -22.67
N ASN A 67 3.86 -2.08 -22.41
CA ASN A 67 2.67 -2.61 -23.08
C ASN A 67 1.38 -1.87 -22.69
N GLY A 68 1.34 -1.30 -21.48
CA GLY A 68 0.27 -0.41 -21.01
C GLY A 68 0.31 0.99 -21.61
N GLY A 69 1.17 1.26 -22.60
CA GLY A 69 1.26 2.56 -23.26
C GLY A 69 1.85 3.66 -22.39
N GLY A 70 2.57 3.30 -21.32
CA GLY A 70 3.24 4.25 -20.42
C GLY A 70 2.26 5.06 -19.55
N THR A 71 1.17 4.43 -19.13
CA THR A 71 0.15 5.08 -18.27
C THR A 71 -0.15 4.20 -17.06
N SER A 72 -0.54 4.82 -15.94
CA SER A 72 -0.96 4.11 -14.72
C SER A 72 -2.13 3.16 -14.99
N ALA A 73 -3.17 3.65 -15.65
CA ALA A 73 -4.34 2.85 -16.02
C ALA A 73 -3.94 1.67 -16.92
N GLY A 74 -3.10 1.91 -17.93
CA GLY A 74 -2.64 0.86 -18.82
C GLY A 74 -1.77 -0.19 -18.14
N PHE A 75 -0.90 0.20 -17.21
CA PHE A 75 -0.13 -0.73 -16.38
C PHE A 75 -1.07 -1.70 -15.65
N TRP A 76 -2.11 -1.19 -14.99
CA TRP A 76 -3.06 -2.06 -14.28
C TRP A 76 -3.93 -2.88 -15.22
N THR A 77 -4.32 -2.35 -16.39
CA THR A 77 -4.99 -3.15 -17.43
C THR A 77 -4.14 -4.37 -17.81
N GLN A 78 -2.84 -4.20 -18.03
CA GLN A 78 -1.94 -5.32 -18.34
C GLN A 78 -1.84 -6.34 -17.20
N MET A 79 -1.94 -5.90 -15.94
CA MET A 79 -1.84 -6.78 -14.78
C MET A 79 -3.17 -7.46 -14.39
N THR A 80 -4.30 -6.82 -14.63
CA THR A 80 -5.63 -7.25 -14.13
C THR A 80 -6.54 -7.83 -15.21
N GLU A 81 -6.26 -7.58 -16.49
CA GLU A 81 -7.00 -8.18 -17.61
C GLU A 81 -6.22 -9.33 -18.25
N LYS A 82 -6.87 -9.99 -19.22
CA LYS A 82 -6.19 -10.96 -20.08
C LYS A 82 -5.57 -10.28 -21.27
N THR A 83 -4.39 -10.74 -21.64
CA THR A 83 -3.58 -10.19 -22.73
C THR A 83 -3.18 -11.31 -23.71
N ASP A 84 -2.85 -10.93 -24.94
CA ASP A 84 -2.11 -11.82 -25.84
C ASP A 84 -0.59 -11.66 -25.63
N ALA A 85 0.22 -12.42 -26.38
CA ALA A 85 1.68 -12.38 -26.23
C ALA A 85 2.34 -11.03 -26.60
N ASP A 86 1.57 -10.10 -27.17
CA ASP A 86 2.00 -8.75 -27.54
C ASP A 86 1.43 -7.68 -26.57
N GLY A 87 0.70 -8.09 -25.52
CA GLY A 87 0.11 -7.18 -24.54
C GLY A 87 -1.22 -6.56 -24.97
N ASN A 88 -1.85 -7.05 -26.05
CA ASN A 88 -3.16 -6.54 -26.46
C ASN A 88 -4.28 -7.17 -25.63
N THR A 89 -5.23 -6.35 -25.20
CA THR A 89 -6.37 -6.76 -24.38
C THR A 89 -7.65 -6.85 -25.21
N GLY A 90 -8.64 -7.58 -24.72
CA GLY A 90 -9.97 -7.66 -25.35
C GLY A 90 -10.03 -8.40 -26.69
N LEU A 91 -8.97 -9.12 -27.07
CA LEU A 91 -8.94 -9.93 -28.29
C LEU A 91 -9.30 -11.38 -27.99
N ALA A 92 -9.75 -12.13 -29.01
CA ALA A 92 -9.97 -13.57 -28.88
C ALA A 92 -8.66 -14.35 -28.60
N THR A 93 -7.51 -13.75 -28.91
CA THR A 93 -6.16 -14.25 -28.63
C THR A 93 -5.67 -13.92 -27.23
N SER A 94 -6.39 -13.09 -26.47
CA SER A 94 -6.02 -12.69 -25.11
C SER A 94 -6.28 -13.82 -24.10
N VAL A 95 -5.31 -14.72 -23.96
CA VAL A 95 -5.41 -15.94 -23.12
C VAL A 95 -4.46 -15.90 -21.91
N LEU A 96 -3.44 -15.03 -21.94
CA LEU A 96 -2.47 -14.86 -20.86
C LEU A 96 -3.06 -13.99 -19.75
N GLY A 97 -2.63 -14.20 -18.51
CA GLY A 97 -3.19 -13.53 -17.34
C GLY A 97 -4.63 -13.97 -16.96
N PRO A 98 -5.33 -13.21 -16.09
CA PRO A 98 -4.84 -12.04 -15.39
C PRO A 98 -3.77 -12.40 -14.35
N TYR A 99 -2.85 -11.49 -14.09
CA TYR A 99 -1.72 -11.71 -13.18
C TYR A 99 -2.07 -11.29 -11.75
N LEU A 100 -2.95 -10.31 -11.60
CA LEU A 100 -3.52 -9.87 -10.33
C LEU A 100 -5.05 -9.98 -10.38
N GLY A 101 -5.64 -10.41 -9.27
CA GLY A 101 -7.10 -10.48 -9.12
C GLY A 101 -7.75 -9.13 -8.80
N GLN A 102 -6.98 -8.22 -8.19
CA GLN A 102 -7.37 -6.84 -7.90
C GLN A 102 -6.09 -6.01 -7.74
N ILE A 103 -6.22 -4.70 -7.93
CA ILE A 103 -5.14 -3.75 -7.65
C ILE A 103 -4.95 -3.69 -6.12
N PRO A 104 -3.76 -3.96 -5.59
CA PRO A 104 -3.50 -3.78 -4.17
C PRO A 104 -3.63 -2.31 -3.80
N ALA A 105 -4.21 -2.02 -2.65
CA ALA A 105 -4.25 -0.67 -2.10
C ALA A 105 -2.95 -0.37 -1.37
N ASN A 106 -2.45 0.86 -1.49
CA ASN A 106 -1.35 1.35 -0.65
C ASN A 106 -1.90 2.15 0.54
N PRO A 107 -1.91 1.59 1.77
CA PRO A 107 -2.26 2.30 3.00
C PRO A 107 -1.61 3.66 3.28
N TRP A 108 -0.45 3.95 2.68
CA TRP A 108 0.27 5.23 2.81
C TRP A 108 0.24 6.09 1.55
N GLY A 109 -0.44 5.60 0.51
CA GLY A 109 -0.70 6.38 -0.69
C GLY A 109 -1.79 7.44 -0.46
N PRO A 110 -1.98 8.33 -1.44
CA PRO A 110 -3.11 9.25 -1.45
C PRO A 110 -4.45 8.49 -1.41
N ALA A 111 -5.33 8.88 -0.47
CA ALA A 111 -6.62 8.20 -0.22
C ALA A 111 -7.55 8.12 -1.45
N ASP A 112 -7.40 9.03 -2.42
CA ASP A 112 -8.22 9.09 -3.63
C ASP A 112 -7.53 8.49 -4.87
N ASN A 113 -6.27 8.04 -4.76
CA ASN A 113 -5.44 7.59 -5.90
C ASN A 113 -4.59 6.36 -5.53
N GLU A 114 -5.18 5.42 -4.76
CA GLU A 114 -4.51 4.20 -4.28
C GLU A 114 -4.01 3.28 -5.41
N ASP A 115 -4.47 3.49 -6.64
CA ASP A 115 -4.10 2.77 -7.86
C ASP A 115 -3.20 3.58 -8.79
N THR A 116 -2.72 4.76 -8.41
CA THR A 116 -1.90 5.55 -9.33
C THR A 116 -0.45 5.08 -9.30
N VAL A 117 0.10 4.80 -10.49
CA VAL A 117 1.51 4.47 -10.71
C VAL A 117 2.21 5.65 -11.37
N SER A 118 3.30 6.15 -10.76
CA SER A 118 4.13 7.22 -11.30
C SER A 118 5.52 6.69 -11.69
N VAL A 119 6.12 7.31 -12.70
CA VAL A 119 7.54 7.12 -13.06
C VAL A 119 8.44 8.18 -12.43
N THR A 120 7.85 9.12 -11.69
CA THR A 120 8.58 10.11 -10.91
C THR A 120 8.68 9.59 -9.49
N ASP A 121 9.91 9.43 -9.03
CA ASP A 121 10.16 8.99 -7.67
C ASP A 121 9.69 10.05 -6.67
N GLY A 122 9.01 9.63 -5.60
CA GLY A 122 8.47 10.52 -4.57
C GLY A 122 7.26 11.37 -5.02
N ASP A 123 6.55 10.99 -6.09
CA ASP A 123 5.34 11.68 -6.53
C ASP A 123 4.19 11.49 -5.51
N ALA A 124 4.01 12.47 -4.63
CA ALA A 124 2.96 12.46 -3.60
C ALA A 124 1.53 12.35 -4.15
N GLY A 125 1.32 12.51 -5.46
CA GLY A 125 0.04 12.27 -6.14
C GLY A 125 -0.20 10.81 -6.52
N ALA A 126 0.78 9.93 -6.35
CA ALA A 126 0.72 8.53 -6.73
C ALA A 126 0.91 7.59 -5.54
N ALA A 127 0.34 6.39 -5.66
CA ALA A 127 0.47 5.34 -4.65
C ALA A 127 1.65 4.41 -4.93
N TRP A 128 2.06 4.26 -6.18
CA TRP A 128 3.08 3.32 -6.60
C TRP A 128 4.10 4.00 -7.50
N TYR A 129 5.34 3.57 -7.39
CA TYR A 129 6.44 3.99 -8.25
C TYR A 129 6.83 2.84 -9.18
N TRP A 130 7.03 3.16 -10.45
CA TRP A 130 7.59 2.27 -11.44
C TRP A 130 8.80 2.92 -12.11
N ASP A 131 9.97 2.27 -11.99
CA ASP A 131 11.14 2.66 -12.76
C ASP A 131 11.15 1.89 -14.10
N ALA A 132 10.86 2.59 -15.19
CA ALA A 132 10.87 2.00 -16.53
C ALA A 132 12.28 1.62 -17.03
N ALA A 133 13.35 2.13 -16.42
CA ALA A 133 14.72 1.78 -16.79
C ALA A 133 15.20 0.51 -16.11
N THR A 134 14.81 0.28 -14.85
CA THR A 134 15.26 -0.87 -14.05
C THR A 134 14.20 -1.95 -13.87
N GLY A 135 12.92 -1.65 -14.13
CA GLY A 135 11.79 -2.54 -13.86
C GLY A 135 11.44 -2.64 -12.36
N ARG A 136 11.93 -1.68 -11.56
CA ARG A 136 11.70 -1.65 -10.11
C ARG A 136 10.30 -1.12 -9.80
N PHE A 137 9.57 -1.86 -8.97
CA PHE A 137 8.24 -1.48 -8.49
C PHE A 137 8.28 -1.24 -6.98
N GLU A 138 7.85 -0.06 -6.54
CA GLU A 138 7.93 0.40 -5.16
C GLU A 138 6.61 1.06 -4.73
N ALA A 139 6.36 1.08 -3.42
CA ALA A 139 5.26 1.84 -2.85
C ALA A 139 5.72 3.28 -2.63
N ILE A 140 4.90 4.26 -3.01
CA ILE A 140 5.13 5.68 -2.68
C ILE A 140 4.32 5.98 -1.43
N GLY A 141 4.96 6.48 -0.39
CA GLY A 141 4.26 6.88 0.82
C GLY A 141 5.15 7.70 1.72
N THR A 142 4.54 8.59 2.49
CA THR A 142 5.19 9.24 3.62
C THR A 142 4.94 8.38 4.86
N VAL A 143 6.01 7.80 5.41
CA VAL A 143 5.90 7.06 6.68
C VAL A 143 6.47 7.94 7.78
N ASP A 144 5.61 8.49 8.64
CA ASP A 144 6.06 9.06 9.93
C ASP A 144 6.30 7.90 10.90
N LEU A 145 7.50 7.33 10.85
CA LEU A 145 7.93 6.20 11.69
C LEU A 145 8.16 6.59 13.15
N ASN A 146 8.30 7.89 13.45
CA ASN A 146 8.78 8.37 14.75
C ASN A 146 7.73 9.19 15.53
N GLY A 147 6.59 9.52 14.91
CA GLY A 147 5.56 10.36 15.50
C GLY A 147 6.03 11.79 15.79
N ASP A 148 7.11 12.23 15.12
CA ASP A 148 7.72 13.54 15.29
C ASP A 148 7.18 14.57 14.27
N GLY A 149 6.32 14.13 13.34
CA GLY A 149 5.75 14.96 12.30
C GLY A 149 6.71 15.28 11.17
N ASP A 150 7.88 14.63 11.12
CA ASP A 150 8.76 14.64 9.97
C ASP A 150 8.39 13.45 9.08
N THR A 151 7.74 13.73 7.95
CA THR A 151 7.49 12.70 6.94
C THR A 151 8.82 12.41 6.29
N LEU A 152 9.54 11.42 6.80
CA LEU A 152 10.74 10.95 6.16
C LEU A 152 10.37 10.47 4.76
N ASP A 153 11.06 11.04 3.77
CA ASP A 153 11.02 10.66 2.36
C ASP A 153 11.74 9.30 2.21
N ASP A 154 11.24 8.29 2.92
CA ASP A 154 11.86 6.98 3.19
C ASP A 154 11.77 6.02 2.00
N ASN A 155 11.81 6.56 0.78
CA ASN A 155 12.07 5.76 -0.42
C ASN A 155 13.36 4.91 -0.29
N GLU A 156 14.30 5.30 0.59
CA GLU A 156 15.53 4.53 0.87
C GLU A 156 15.31 3.22 1.66
N ASP A 157 14.24 3.08 2.46
CA ASP A 157 13.96 1.85 3.22
C ASP A 157 12.93 0.95 2.51
N LEU A 158 12.00 1.53 1.73
CA LEU A 158 11.06 0.77 0.91
C LEU A 158 11.71 0.18 -0.37
N SER A 159 12.80 0.79 -0.84
CA SER A 159 13.60 0.27 -1.96
C SER A 159 14.53 -0.89 -1.60
N GLN A 160 14.77 -1.12 -0.29
CA GLN A 160 15.57 -2.23 0.22
C GLN A 160 14.73 -3.49 0.54
N LEU A 161 13.40 -3.39 0.42
CA LEU A 161 12.48 -4.53 0.43
C LEU A 161 12.22 -5.00 -1.00
#